data_AF-A0A6C0HQM3-F1
#
_entry.id   AF-A0A6C0HQM3-F1
#
_cell.length_a   1.000
_cell.length_b   1.000
_cell.length_c   1.000
_cell.angle_alpha   90.00
_cell.angle_beta   90.00
_cell.angle_gamma   90.00
#
_symmetry.space_group_name_H-M   'P 1'
#
loop_
_entity.id
_entity.type
_entity.pdbx_description
1 polymer ?
#
loop_
_entity_poly.entity_id
_entity_poly.type
_entity_poly.pdbx_seq_one_letter_code
_entity_poly.pdbx_strand_id
1 'polypeptide(L)'
;MFANITEARVSKVFSALRLGEVNRVDFVPKTDKNGKNYNAAYIHFDFWYDSDTVSHFQERVTNSDKEARVVYDEPWYWIVLENTAVKTPKSQDKETEFVSSDYAAILENKLAAVEKRLEELEESSWERIAELEERVLVLEQDAQDELMQSLAEAEDYADMPALVQM
;
A
#
# COMPACT_ATOMS: atom_id res chain seq x y z
N MET A 1 -12.89 20.58 5.34
CA MET A 1 -11.71 19.73 5.60
C MET A 1 -11.08 19.40 4.24
N PHE A 2 -9.81 19.73 3.98
CA PHE A 2 -9.16 19.27 2.76
C PHE A 2 -8.68 17.83 2.97
N ALA A 3 -9.55 16.87 2.63
CA ALA A 3 -9.32 15.43 2.75
C ALA A 3 -8.16 14.89 1.88
N ASN A 4 -7.49 15.75 1.10
CA ASN A 4 -6.58 15.34 0.03
C ASN A 4 -5.09 15.50 0.38
N ILE A 5 -4.74 16.02 1.58
CA ILE A 5 -3.35 16.10 2.03
C ILE A 5 -3.13 15.04 3.12
N THR A 6 -2.54 13.93 2.70
CA THR A 6 -2.14 12.81 3.57
C THR A 6 -0.65 12.87 3.86
N GLU A 7 -0.21 12.17 4.89
CA GLU A 7 1.22 11.94 5.17
C GLU A 7 1.96 11.45 3.92
N ALA A 8 1.43 10.42 3.25
CA ALA A 8 2.00 9.89 2.03
C ALA A 8 2.17 10.95 0.93
N ARG A 9 1.21 11.89 0.80
CA ARG A 9 1.32 12.99 -0.16
C ARG A 9 2.42 13.97 0.23
N VAL A 10 2.50 14.33 1.52
CA VAL A 10 3.57 15.20 2.03
C VAL A 10 4.93 14.54 1.79
N SER A 11 5.14 13.30 2.24
CA SER A 11 6.39 12.56 2.05
C SER A 11 6.79 12.48 0.57
N LYS A 12 5.82 12.19 -0.32
CA LYS A 12 6.05 12.15 -1.77
C LYS A 12 6.51 13.49 -2.33
N VAL A 13 5.92 14.61 -1.90
CA VAL A 13 6.32 15.95 -2.35
C VAL A 13 7.75 16.27 -1.90
N PHE A 14 8.08 16.01 -0.63
CA PHE A 14 9.42 16.29 -0.09
C PHE A 14 10.51 15.42 -0.73
N SER A 15 10.21 14.14 -1.00
CA SER A 15 11.11 13.24 -1.73
C SER A 15 11.24 13.65 -3.20
N ALA A 16 10.16 14.02 -3.88
CA ALA A 16 10.17 14.47 -5.28
C ALA A 16 10.97 15.76 -5.47
N LEU A 17 10.92 16.68 -4.51
CA LEU A 17 11.72 17.91 -4.49
C LEU A 17 13.17 17.67 -4.02
N ARG A 18 13.55 16.42 -3.74
CA ARG A 18 14.86 16.01 -3.26
C ARG A 18 15.31 16.79 -2.02
N LEU A 19 14.37 17.07 -1.11
CA LEU A 19 14.66 17.77 0.13
C LEU A 19 15.17 16.79 1.20
N GLY A 20 14.58 15.61 1.29
CA GLY A 20 14.97 14.59 2.24
C GLY A 20 13.94 13.48 2.36
N GLU A 21 14.27 12.48 3.17
CA GLU A 21 13.38 11.37 3.49
C GLU A 21 12.56 11.69 4.75
N VAL A 22 11.23 11.59 4.63
CA VAL A 22 10.30 11.90 5.71
C VAL A 22 9.98 10.63 6.48
N ASN A 23 10.31 10.60 7.77
CA ASN A 23 9.99 9.51 8.68
C ASN A 23 8.50 9.47 9.03
N ARG A 24 7.99 10.64 9.45
CA ARG A 24 6.59 10.81 9.84
C ARG A 24 6.10 12.24 9.70
N VAL A 25 4.78 12.40 9.58
CA VAL A 25 4.12 13.71 9.58
C VAL A 25 3.01 13.77 10.62
N ASP A 26 3.17 14.65 11.60
CA ASP A 26 2.17 14.89 12.64
C ASP A 26 1.26 16.06 12.23
N PHE A 27 -0.03 15.79 12.02
CA PHE A 27 -1.02 16.82 11.70
C PHE A 27 -1.69 17.33 12.98
N VAL A 28 -1.59 18.64 13.22
CA VAL A 28 -2.21 19.31 14.36
C VAL A 28 -3.27 20.29 13.86
N PRO A 29 -4.56 20.07 14.17
CA PRO A 29 -5.60 21.03 13.86
C PRO A 29 -5.38 22.31 14.69
N LYS A 30 -5.46 23.45 14.04
CA LYS A 30 -5.34 24.78 14.64
C LYS A 30 -6.47 25.67 14.16
N THR A 31 -6.76 26.68 14.95
CA THR A 31 -7.76 27.70 14.61
C THR A 31 -7.06 29.04 14.51
N ASP A 32 -7.24 29.72 13.39
CA ASP A 32 -6.71 31.07 13.18
C ASP A 32 -7.48 32.09 14.05
N LYS A 33 -6.94 33.30 14.20
CA LYS A 33 -7.57 34.42 14.92
C LYS A 33 -8.98 34.76 14.42
N ASN A 34 -9.26 34.42 13.15
CA ASN A 34 -10.57 34.61 12.51
C ASN A 34 -11.54 33.44 12.73
N GLY A 35 -11.22 32.47 13.58
CA GLY A 35 -12.05 31.28 13.83
C GLY A 35 -12.01 30.23 12.72
N LYS A 36 -11.15 30.40 11.70
CA LYS A 36 -10.99 29.44 10.60
C LYS A 36 -10.09 28.29 11.03
N ASN A 37 -10.60 27.07 10.93
CA ASN A 37 -9.81 25.86 11.18
C ASN A 37 -8.85 25.58 10.01
N TYR A 38 -7.60 25.30 10.34
CA TYR A 38 -6.55 24.86 9.43
C TYR A 38 -5.74 23.74 10.08
N ASN A 39 -5.06 22.92 9.28
CA ASN A 39 -4.19 21.88 9.82
C ASN A 39 -2.74 22.34 9.66
N ALA A 40 -1.98 22.34 10.75
CA ALA A 40 -0.52 22.46 10.71
C ALA A 40 0.10 21.06 10.59
N ALA A 41 1.14 20.93 9.76
CA ALA A 41 1.88 19.67 9.63
C ALA A 41 3.27 19.84 10.24
N TYR A 42 3.67 18.91 11.11
CA TYR A 42 5.01 18.82 11.67
C TYR A 42 5.72 17.64 11.03
N ILE A 43 6.76 17.94 10.28
CA ILE A 43 7.46 16.96 9.46
C ILE A 43 8.73 16.54 10.18
N HIS A 44 8.87 15.23 10.41
CA HIS A 44 10.06 14.63 10.99
C HIS A 44 10.84 13.93 9.87
N PHE A 45 12.04 14.43 9.59
CA PHE A 45 12.94 13.81 8.62
C PHE A 45 13.75 12.69 9.25
N ASP A 46 13.95 11.59 8.52
CA ASP A 46 14.96 10.60 8.84
C ASP A 46 16.35 11.14 8.50
N PHE A 47 16.49 11.66 7.27
CA PHE A 47 17.70 12.35 6.83
C PHE A 47 17.38 13.36 5.72
N TRP A 48 18.24 14.37 5.62
CA TRP A 48 18.24 15.33 4.52
C TRP A 48 19.09 14.80 3.38
N TYR A 49 18.73 15.13 2.14
CA TYR A 49 19.61 14.82 1.01
C TYR A 49 20.77 15.82 0.95
N ASP A 50 21.93 15.35 0.52
CA ASP A 50 23.13 16.18 0.40
C ASP A 50 23.11 16.91 -0.95
N SER A 51 22.70 18.17 -0.94
CA SER A 51 22.62 19.04 -2.12
C SER A 51 22.57 20.51 -1.71
N ASP A 52 23.16 21.38 -2.53
CA ASP A 52 23.13 22.83 -2.34
C ASP A 52 21.70 23.37 -2.23
N THR A 53 20.76 22.74 -2.94
CA THR A 53 19.33 23.09 -2.87
C THR A 53 18.75 22.90 -1.47
N VAL A 54 19.17 21.83 -0.78
CA VAL A 54 18.70 21.50 0.57
C VAL A 54 19.34 22.44 1.58
N SER A 55 20.63 22.74 1.44
CA SER A 55 21.33 23.74 2.25
C SER A 55 20.68 25.12 2.16
N HIS A 56 20.37 25.58 0.94
CA HIS A 56 19.64 26.84 0.74
C HIS A 56 18.21 26.80 1.28
N PHE A 57 17.54 25.66 1.18
CA PHE A 57 16.20 25.48 1.75
C PHE A 57 16.25 25.57 3.29
N GLN A 58 17.18 24.87 3.94
CA GLN A 58 17.39 24.92 5.39
C GLN A 58 17.74 26.34 5.85
N GLU A 59 18.64 27.03 5.15
CA GLU A 59 18.98 28.42 5.44
C GLU A 59 17.73 29.32 5.41
N ARG A 60 16.83 29.10 4.43
CA ARG A 60 15.57 29.84 4.33
C ARG A 60 14.56 29.45 5.41
N VAL A 61 14.59 28.23 5.92
CA VAL A 61 13.70 27.79 7.02
C VAL A 61 14.16 28.36 8.36
N THR A 62 15.47 28.41 8.60
CA THR A 62 16.07 28.92 9.85
C THR A 62 16.14 30.45 9.88
N ASN A 63 16.20 31.11 8.72
CA ASN A 63 16.25 32.56 8.65
C ASN A 63 14.85 33.18 8.73
N SER A 64 14.57 33.92 9.81
CA SER A 64 13.28 34.57 10.06
C SER A 64 12.89 35.63 9.02
N ASP A 65 13.86 36.17 8.26
CA ASP A 65 13.63 37.22 7.27
C ASP A 65 13.18 36.68 5.91
N LYS A 66 13.26 35.36 5.69
CA LYS A 66 12.94 34.71 4.42
C LYS A 66 11.87 33.65 4.63
N GLU A 67 10.75 33.74 3.92
CA GLU A 67 9.74 32.67 3.96
C GLU A 67 10.20 31.48 3.10
N ALA A 68 10.44 30.32 3.72
CA ALA A 68 10.60 29.06 3.00
C ALA A 68 9.25 28.56 2.49
N ARG A 69 9.17 28.22 1.20
CA ARG A 69 7.94 27.76 0.54
C ARG A 69 8.20 26.45 -0.20
N VAL A 70 7.24 25.54 -0.12
CA VAL A 70 7.23 24.26 -0.83
C VAL A 70 6.01 24.23 -1.73
N VAL A 71 6.21 24.28 -3.04
CA VAL A 71 5.13 24.20 -4.04
C VAL A 71 4.81 22.73 -4.26
N TYR A 72 3.55 22.33 -4.02
CA TYR A 72 3.12 20.93 -4.20
C TYR A 72 2.21 20.75 -5.43
N ASP A 73 1.53 21.80 -5.86
CA ASP A 73 0.64 21.80 -7.03
C ASP A 73 0.43 23.26 -7.45
N GLU A 74 1.05 23.74 -8.53
CA GLU A 74 1.03 25.15 -8.89
C GLU A 74 -0.42 25.67 -9.12
N PRO A 75 -0.88 26.75 -8.46
CA PRO A 75 -0.13 27.78 -7.71
C PRO A 75 -0.07 27.57 -6.17
N TRP A 76 -0.48 26.41 -5.68
CA TRP A 76 -0.56 26.07 -4.26
C TRP A 76 0.81 25.70 -3.65
N TYR A 77 1.09 26.29 -2.50
CA TYR A 77 2.31 26.07 -1.74
C TYR A 77 2.05 25.97 -0.23
N TRP A 78 2.96 25.30 0.46
CA TRP A 78 3.06 25.30 1.92
C TRP A 78 4.16 26.25 2.36
N ILE A 79 3.90 26.99 3.44
CA ILE A 79 4.93 27.78 4.13
C ILE A 79 5.57 26.85 5.16
N VAL A 80 6.89 26.75 5.12
CA VAL A 80 7.68 25.92 6.04
C VAL A 80 8.40 26.84 7.01
N LEU A 81 8.28 26.52 8.29
CA LEU A 81 8.86 27.30 9.38
C LEU A 81 9.69 26.38 10.26
N GLU A 82 10.76 26.91 10.83
CA GLU A 82 11.52 26.20 11.85
C GLU A 82 10.63 25.91 13.06
N ASN A 83 10.66 24.66 13.54
CA ASN A 83 9.98 24.30 14.76
C ASN A 83 10.84 24.66 15.97
N THR A 84 10.60 25.84 16.55
CA THR A 84 11.32 26.35 17.73
C THR A 84 10.80 25.80 19.06
N ALA A 85 9.81 24.90 19.04
CA ALA A 85 9.31 24.29 20.25
C ALA A 85 10.39 23.43 20.91
N VAL A 86 10.84 23.85 22.10
CA VAL A 86 11.77 23.07 22.93
C VAL A 86 11.09 21.75 23.27
N LYS A 87 11.66 20.63 22.83
CA LYS A 87 11.25 19.30 23.27
C LYS A 87 11.51 19.22 24.76
N THR A 88 10.48 19.35 25.59
CA THR A 88 10.57 18.86 26.96
C THR A 88 10.82 17.35 26.88
N PRO A 89 11.83 16.82 27.59
CA PRO A 89 12.06 15.38 27.61
C PRO A 89 10.76 14.71 28.06
N LYS A 90 10.24 13.80 27.24
CA LYS A 90 9.03 13.05 27.53
C LYS A 90 9.28 12.24 28.81
N SER A 91 8.73 12.70 29.93
CA SER A 91 8.43 11.83 31.04
C SER A 91 7.60 10.68 30.48
N GLN A 92 8.05 9.45 30.67
CA GLN A 92 7.18 8.29 30.51
C GLN A 92 5.93 8.53 31.37
N ASP A 93 4.79 8.06 30.85
CA ASP A 93 3.45 8.08 31.48
C ASP A 93 2.59 9.32 31.21
N LYS A 94 1.93 9.31 30.04
CA LYS A 94 0.47 9.13 29.95
C LYS A 94 0.07 9.06 28.47
N GLU A 95 -0.34 7.87 28.04
CA GLU A 95 -1.34 7.74 26.98
C GLU A 95 -2.57 8.53 27.44
N THR A 96 -2.68 9.79 27.03
CA THR A 96 -4.00 10.38 26.90
C THR A 96 -4.52 9.95 25.56
N GLU A 97 -5.33 8.89 25.61
CA GLU A 97 -6.33 8.56 24.60
C GLU A 97 -7.06 9.86 24.21
N PHE A 98 -6.68 10.43 23.07
CA PHE A 98 -7.58 11.26 22.28
C PHE A 98 -7.84 10.51 20.99
N VAL A 99 -8.53 9.36 21.13
CA VAL A 99 -9.19 8.72 20.01
C VAL A 99 -10.34 9.66 19.64
N SER A 100 -10.09 10.55 18.68
CA SER A 100 -11.19 11.19 17.96
C SER A 100 -12.05 10.05 17.43
N SER A 101 -13.33 10.06 17.84
CA SER A 101 -14.37 9.06 17.53
C SER A 101 -14.43 8.65 16.05
N ASP A 102 -13.87 9.47 15.16
CA ASP A 102 -13.84 9.26 13.72
C ASP A 102 -12.76 8.25 13.30
N TYR A 103 -11.64 8.11 14.03
CA TYR A 103 -10.57 7.17 13.66
C TYR A 103 -10.98 5.72 13.84
N ALA A 104 -11.71 5.39 14.90
CA ALA A 104 -12.24 4.04 15.11
C ALA A 104 -13.18 3.65 13.97
N ALA A 105 -14.13 4.52 13.62
CA ALA A 105 -15.03 4.30 12.50
C ALA A 105 -14.31 4.19 11.14
N ILE A 106 -13.24 4.98 10.93
CA ILE A 106 -12.41 4.87 9.72
C ILE A 106 -11.65 3.54 9.69
N LEU A 107 -11.11 3.08 10.81
CA LEU A 107 -10.40 1.81 10.92
C LEU A 107 -11.34 0.63 10.73
N GLU A 108 -12.53 0.67 11.33
CA GLU A 108 -13.58 -0.33 11.14
C GLU A 108 -14.03 -0.41 9.68
N ASN A 109 -14.25 0.72 9.02
CA ASN A 109 -14.59 0.74 7.59
C ASN A 109 -13.46 0.19 6.71
N LYS A 110 -12.20 0.51 7.03
CA LYS A 110 -11.04 -0.05 6.30
C LYS A 110 -10.90 -1.55 6.55
N LEU A 111 -11.12 -2.00 7.78
CA LEU A 111 -11.06 -3.41 8.15
C LEU A 111 -12.15 -4.18 7.41
N ALA A 112 -13.39 -3.72 7.44
CA ALA A 112 -14.51 -4.32 6.72
C ALA A 112 -14.25 -4.37 5.20
N ALA A 113 -13.63 -3.32 4.63
CA ALA A 113 -13.25 -3.32 3.22
C ALA A 113 -12.12 -4.32 2.88
N VAL A 114 -11.18 -4.54 3.81
CA VAL A 114 -10.12 -5.54 3.64
C VAL A 114 -10.67 -6.94 3.77
N GLU A 115 -11.51 -7.20 4.77
CA GLU A 115 -12.17 -8.49 4.99
C GLU A 115 -13.01 -8.88 3.77
N LYS A 116 -13.80 -7.95 3.23
CA LYS A 116 -14.58 -8.20 2.01
C LYS A 116 -13.69 -8.58 0.82
N ARG A 117 -12.58 -7.87 0.61
CA ARG A 117 -11.64 -8.18 -0.48
C ARG A 117 -10.94 -9.51 -0.27
N LEU A 118 -10.73 -9.91 0.98
CA LEU A 118 -10.17 -11.20 1.32
C LEU A 118 -11.17 -12.31 0.97
N GLU A 119 -12.43 -12.17 1.35
CA GLU A 119 -13.50 -13.12 0.98
C GLU A 119 -13.64 -13.27 -0.54
N GLU A 120 -13.68 -12.14 -1.29
CA GLU A 120 -13.74 -12.16 -2.76
C GLU A 120 -12.54 -12.89 -3.39
N LEU A 121 -11.35 -12.74 -2.80
CA LEU A 121 -10.14 -13.44 -3.24
C LEU A 121 -10.19 -14.94 -2.92
N GLU A 122 -10.67 -15.31 -1.73
CA GLU A 122 -10.81 -16.70 -1.33
C GLU A 122 -11.81 -17.43 -2.21
N GLU A 123 -12.98 -16.83 -2.47
CA GLU A 123 -14.00 -17.39 -3.37
C GLU A 123 -13.45 -17.58 -4.79
N SER A 124 -12.76 -16.55 -5.31
CA SER A 124 -12.11 -16.63 -6.63
C SER A 124 -10.97 -17.66 -6.68
N SER A 125 -10.31 -17.94 -5.55
CA SER A 125 -9.29 -18.98 -5.46
C SER A 125 -9.92 -20.36 -5.47
N TRP A 126 -11.03 -20.57 -4.75
CA TRP A 126 -11.75 -21.83 -4.74
C TRP A 126 -12.36 -22.17 -6.10
N GLU A 127 -12.92 -21.19 -6.81
CA GLU A 127 -13.43 -21.40 -8.18
C GLU A 127 -12.34 -21.90 -9.13
N ARG A 128 -11.14 -21.28 -9.08
CA ARG A 128 -10.01 -21.71 -9.91
C ARG A 128 -9.51 -23.10 -9.53
N ILE A 129 -9.49 -23.42 -8.24
CA ILE A 129 -9.09 -24.76 -7.77
C ILE A 129 -10.08 -25.80 -8.27
N ALA A 130 -11.38 -25.57 -8.13
CA ALA A 130 -12.42 -26.48 -8.60
C ALA A 130 -12.35 -26.71 -10.13
N GLU A 131 -12.15 -25.64 -10.91
CA GLU A 131 -11.97 -25.75 -12.36
C GLU A 131 -10.73 -26.59 -12.72
N LEU A 132 -9.63 -26.39 -12.00
CA LEU A 132 -8.42 -27.19 -12.21
C LEU A 132 -8.61 -28.65 -11.83
N GLU A 133 -9.30 -28.93 -10.72
CA GLU A 133 -9.63 -30.29 -10.30
C GLU A 133 -10.50 -31.01 -11.34
N GLU A 134 -11.52 -30.34 -11.88
CA GLU A 134 -12.36 -30.89 -12.95
C GLU A 134 -11.53 -31.20 -14.21
N ARG A 135 -10.65 -30.28 -14.62
CA ARG A 135 -9.78 -30.47 -15.78
C ARG A 135 -8.79 -31.61 -15.59
N VAL A 136 -8.23 -31.76 -14.39
CA VAL A 136 -7.33 -32.88 -14.07
C VAL A 136 -8.08 -34.20 -14.15
N LEU A 137 -9.31 -34.25 -13.63
CA LEU A 137 -10.14 -35.46 -13.66
C LEU A 137 -10.44 -35.92 -15.09
N VAL A 138 -10.77 -34.99 -15.99
CA VAL A 138 -10.98 -35.31 -17.42
C VAL A 138 -9.70 -35.84 -18.06
N LEU A 139 -8.56 -35.21 -17.83
CA LEU A 139 -7.27 -35.67 -18.38
C LEU A 139 -6.87 -37.05 -17.86
N GLU A 140 -7.13 -37.33 -16.59
CA GLU A 140 -6.88 -38.66 -16.00
C GLU A 140 -7.79 -39.72 -16.62
N GLN A 141 -9.06 -39.39 -16.89
CA GLN A 141 -9.99 -40.30 -17.52
C GLN A 141 -9.62 -40.56 -18.99
N ASP A 142 -9.31 -39.51 -19.76
CA ASP A 142 -8.86 -39.63 -21.15
C ASP A 142 -7.61 -40.51 -21.25
N ALA A 143 -6.64 -40.33 -20.33
CA ALA A 143 -5.45 -41.16 -20.28
C ALA A 143 -5.74 -42.64 -19.94
N GLN A 144 -6.72 -42.90 -19.06
CA GLN A 144 -7.16 -44.25 -18.73
C GLN A 144 -7.89 -44.93 -19.91
N ASP A 145 -8.73 -44.18 -20.61
CA ASP A 145 -9.48 -44.67 -21.77
C ASP A 145 -8.53 -44.98 -22.94
N GLU A 146 -7.53 -44.14 -23.21
CA GLU A 146 -6.48 -44.40 -24.19
C GLU A 146 -5.69 -45.68 -23.85
N LEU A 147 -5.32 -45.85 -22.56
CA LEU A 147 -4.66 -47.06 -22.09
C LEU A 147 -5.53 -48.30 -22.27
N MET A 148 -6.80 -48.23 -21.91
CA MET A 148 -7.75 -49.34 -22.08
C MET A 148 -7.95 -49.72 -23.54
N GLN A 149 -8.03 -48.74 -24.44
CA GLN A 149 -8.15 -48.97 -25.87
C GLN A 149 -6.89 -49.64 -26.43
N SER A 150 -5.70 -49.21 -25.99
CA SER A 150 -4.44 -49.84 -26.37
C SER A 150 -4.31 -51.29 -25.89
N LEU A 151 -4.85 -51.61 -24.70
CA LEU A 151 -4.85 -52.97 -24.15
C LEU A 151 -5.81 -53.88 -24.93
N ALA A 152 -7.01 -53.40 -25.26
CA ALA A 152 -7.99 -54.15 -26.04
C ALA A 152 -7.48 -54.45 -27.47
N GLU A 153 -6.80 -53.50 -28.11
CA GLU A 153 -6.15 -53.71 -29.42
C GLU A 153 -5.02 -54.75 -29.34
N ALA A 154 -4.27 -54.80 -28.23
CA ALA A 154 -3.20 -55.78 -28.03
C ALA A 154 -3.73 -57.20 -27.78
N GLU A 155 -4.88 -57.35 -27.12
CA GLU A 155 -5.52 -58.64 -26.87
C GLU A 155 -6.13 -59.26 -28.15
N ASP A 156 -6.69 -58.45 -29.06
CA ASP A 156 -7.27 -58.92 -30.33
C ASP A 156 -6.20 -59.48 -31.30
N TYR A 157 -4.95 -59.01 -31.21
CA TYR A 157 -3.80 -59.58 -31.93
C TYR A 157 -3.32 -60.92 -31.38
N ALA A 158 -3.63 -61.26 -30.12
CA ALA A 158 -3.21 -62.51 -29.51
C ALA A 158 -4.08 -63.71 -29.94
N ASP A 159 -5.29 -63.47 -30.46
CA ASP A 159 -6.24 -64.49 -30.94
C ASP A 159 -6.22 -64.64 -32.47
N MET A 160 -5.31 -63.95 -33.17
CA MET A 160 -5.11 -64.18 -34.61
C MET A 160 -4.57 -65.60 -34.86
N PRO A 161 -5.25 -66.44 -35.67
CA PRO A 161 -4.75 -67.76 -35.99
C PRO A 161 -3.40 -67.62 -36.69
N ALA A 162 -2.38 -68.30 -36.16
CA ALA A 162 -1.03 -68.27 -36.70
C ALA A 162 -1.08 -68.46 -38.21
N LEU A 163 -0.67 -67.43 -38.96
CA LEU A 163 -0.57 -67.48 -40.41
C LEU A 163 0.36 -68.65 -40.75
N VAL A 164 -0.24 -69.73 -41.23
CA VAL A 164 0.44 -70.90 -41.78
C VAL A 164 1.30 -70.41 -42.93
N GLN A 165 2.61 -70.30 -42.69
CA GLN A 165 3.59 -70.03 -43.74
C GLN A 165 3.70 -71.30 -44.60
N MET A 166 3.25 -71.20 -45.86
CA MET A 166 3.53 -72.15 -46.94
C MET A 166 4.86 -71.85 -47.60
#